data_AF-A0A2A5NXV0-F1
#
_entry.id   AF-A0A2A5NXV0-F1
#
_cell.length_a   1.000
_cell.length_b   1.000
_cell.length_c   1.000
_cell.angle_alpha   90.00
_cell.angle_beta   90.00
_cell.angle_gamma   90.00
#
_symmetry.space_group_name_H-M   'P 1'
#
loop_
_entity.id
_entity.type
_entity.pdbx_description
1 polymer ?
#
loop_
_entity_poly.entity_id
_entity_poly.type
_entity_poly.pdbx_seq_one_letter_code
_entity_poly.pdbx_strand_id
1 'polypeptide(L)'
;MSPLVEVLEAAASMFLASLVVLGLYAYARSKAPRSPVGEKLKVYACGEQYPLHKASVADANLFVAIWRDVFRPYYRRVREGAHTGVLSDWLMWMVLFLALVAALALGCAP
;
A
#
# COMPACT_ATOMS: atom_id res chain seq x y z
N MET A 1 -15.03 26.76 -3.06
CA MET A 1 -15.64 25.60 -3.75
C MET A 1 -16.38 24.77 -2.71
N SER A 2 -17.24 23.82 -3.11
CA SER A 2 -17.85 22.92 -2.12
C SER A 2 -16.77 21.94 -1.61
N PRO A 3 -16.80 21.54 -0.33
CA PRO A 3 -15.77 20.66 0.23
C PRO A 3 -15.70 19.30 -0.48
N LEU A 4 -16.81 18.82 -1.05
CA LEU A 4 -16.85 17.60 -1.85
C LEU A 4 -16.06 17.73 -3.17
N VAL A 5 -16.08 18.90 -3.80
CA VAL A 5 -15.33 19.15 -5.04
C VAL A 5 -13.82 19.19 -4.76
N GLU A 6 -13.41 19.82 -3.66
CA GLU A 6 -12.00 19.85 -3.25
C GLU A 6 -11.46 18.45 -2.93
N VAL A 7 -12.27 17.62 -2.25
CA VAL A 7 -11.93 16.20 -1.99
C VAL A 7 -11.84 15.41 -3.29
N LEU A 8 -12.74 15.65 -4.24
CA LEU A 8 -12.73 14.99 -5.54
C LEU A 8 -11.48 15.34 -6.35
N GLU A 9 -11.10 16.62 -6.38
CA GLU A 9 -9.88 17.09 -7.06
C GLU A 9 -8.61 16.48 -6.44
N ALA A 10 -8.51 16.51 -5.10
CA ALA A 10 -7.38 15.91 -4.40
C ALA A 10 -7.28 14.40 -4.69
N ALA A 11 -8.38 13.67 -4.58
CA ALA A 11 -8.41 12.23 -4.85
C ALA A 11 -8.08 11.91 -6.32
N ALA A 12 -8.59 12.70 -7.28
CA ALA A 12 -8.27 12.54 -8.70
C ALA A 12 -6.78 12.78 -8.98
N SER A 13 -6.17 13.77 -8.32
CA SER A 13 -4.73 14.04 -8.46
C SER A 13 -3.86 12.87 -7.95
N MET A 14 -4.23 12.29 -6.80
CA MET A 14 -3.55 11.12 -6.24
C MET A 14 -3.73 9.89 -7.12
N PHE A 15 -4.93 9.69 -7.67
CA PHE A 15 -5.21 8.59 -8.60
C PHE A 15 -4.38 8.73 -9.88
N LEU A 16 -4.32 9.92 -10.49
CA LEU A 16 -3.48 10.17 -11.67
C LEU A 16 -2.00 9.91 -11.39
N ALA A 17 -1.47 10.39 -10.26
CA ALA A 17 -0.09 10.12 -9.86
C ALA A 17 0.17 8.61 -9.72
N SER A 18 -0.77 7.86 -9.15
CA SER A 18 -0.65 6.41 -9.01
C SER A 18 -0.63 5.68 -10.36
N LEU A 19 -1.39 6.16 -11.37
CA LEU A 19 -1.37 5.59 -12.72
C LEU A 19 -0.02 5.82 -13.41
N VAL A 20 0.59 6.98 -13.21
CA VAL A 20 1.95 7.25 -13.70
C VAL A 20 2.94 6.28 -13.07
N VAL A 21 2.90 6.11 -11.74
CA VAL A 21 3.77 5.16 -11.02
C VAL A 21 3.53 3.72 -11.49
N LEU A 22 2.27 3.30 -11.69
CA LEU A 22 1.95 1.99 -12.24
C LEU A 22 2.54 1.80 -13.63
N GLY A 23 2.42 2.80 -14.51
CA GLY A 23 2.99 2.78 -15.85
C GLY A 23 4.51 2.64 -15.83
N LEU A 24 5.18 3.43 -14.99
CA LEU A 24 6.63 3.34 -14.79
C LEU A 24 7.04 1.97 -14.23
N TYR A 25 6.29 1.44 -13.27
CA TYR A 25 6.53 0.11 -12.70
C TYR A 25 6.37 -0.99 -13.76
N ALA A 26 5.29 -0.97 -14.53
CA ALA A 26 5.04 -1.93 -15.61
C ALA A 26 6.14 -1.86 -16.67
N TYR A 27 6.56 -0.65 -17.04
CA TYR A 27 7.69 -0.43 -17.95
C TYR A 27 8.99 -1.02 -17.39
N ALA A 28 9.36 -0.69 -16.15
CA ALA A 28 10.56 -1.20 -15.51
C ALA A 28 10.53 -2.74 -15.40
N ARG A 29 9.39 -3.32 -15.02
CA ARG A 29 9.19 -4.78 -14.96
C ARG A 29 9.28 -5.44 -16.33
N SER A 30 8.82 -4.80 -17.40
CA SER A 30 8.95 -5.32 -18.77
C SER A 30 10.41 -5.46 -19.21
N LYS A 31 11.31 -4.65 -18.63
CA LYS A 31 12.75 -4.67 -18.88
C LYS A 31 13.54 -5.50 -17.86
N ALA A 32 12.91 -5.88 -16.74
CA ALA A 32 13.59 -6.61 -15.67
C ALA A 32 13.74 -8.12 -15.99
N PRO A 33 14.81 -8.77 -15.52
CA PRO A 33 14.96 -10.22 -15.67
C PRO A 33 13.83 -10.96 -14.93
N ARG A 34 13.21 -11.94 -15.61
CA ARG A 34 12.04 -12.69 -15.11
C ARG A 34 12.31 -13.55 -13.87
N SER A 35 13.57 -13.89 -13.62
CA SER A 35 13.99 -14.73 -12.50
C SER A 35 15.14 -14.04 -11.75
N PRO A 36 14.89 -13.44 -10.57
CA PRO A 36 15.98 -13.03 -9.70
C PRO A 36 16.65 -14.29 -9.13
N VAL A 37 17.92 -14.49 -9.46
CA VAL A 37 18.72 -15.64 -9.00
C VAL A 37 19.87 -15.15 -8.12
N GLY A 38 20.22 -15.93 -7.10
CA GLY A 38 21.44 -15.74 -6.30
C GLY A 38 21.27 -14.76 -5.12
N GLU A 39 22.31 -13.96 -4.87
CA GLU A 39 22.45 -13.09 -3.69
C GLU A 39 21.32 -12.04 -3.55
N LYS A 40 20.62 -11.71 -4.64
CA LYS A 40 19.49 -10.76 -4.61
C LYS A 40 18.27 -11.27 -3.82
N LEU A 41 18.19 -12.57 -3.53
CA LEU A 41 17.15 -13.17 -2.70
C LEU A 41 17.53 -13.21 -1.22
N LYS A 42 18.78 -12.89 -0.86
CA LYS A 42 19.26 -12.92 0.52
C LYS A 42 19.11 -11.53 1.15
N VAL A 43 18.91 -11.50 2.46
CA VAL A 43 18.95 -10.26 3.23
C VAL A 43 20.36 -9.71 3.17
N TYR A 44 20.52 -8.44 2.78
CA TYR A 44 21.82 -7.78 2.84
C TYR A 44 22.19 -7.54 4.30
N ALA A 45 23.19 -8.27 4.78
CA ALA A 45 23.72 -8.14 6.14
C ALA A 45 25.25 -8.03 6.10
N CYS A 46 25.76 -7.13 5.26
CA CYS A 46 27.21 -6.87 5.14
C CYS A 46 28.07 -8.13 4.87
N GLY A 47 27.49 -9.13 4.19
CA GLY A 47 28.15 -10.42 3.90
C GLY A 47 27.88 -11.53 4.92
N GLU A 48 27.20 -11.24 6.03
CA GLU A 48 26.77 -12.25 7.01
C GLU A 48 25.52 -13.00 6.54
N GLN A 49 25.39 -14.26 6.97
CA GLN A 49 24.14 -14.99 6.80
C GLN A 49 23.13 -14.52 7.84
N TYR A 50 22.12 -13.79 7.36
CA TYR A 50 21.10 -13.23 8.23
C TYR A 50 19.72 -13.82 7.92
N PRO A 51 19.09 -14.50 8.90
CA PRO A 51 17.81 -15.15 8.66
C PRO A 51 16.68 -14.11 8.56
N LEU A 52 15.78 -14.30 7.60
CA LEU A 52 14.66 -13.39 7.31
C LEU A 52 13.83 -12.98 8.54
N HIS A 53 13.63 -13.89 9.50
CA HIS A 53 12.86 -13.62 10.71
C HIS A 53 13.51 -12.58 11.64
N LYS A 54 14.83 -12.39 11.55
CA LYS A 54 15.55 -11.35 12.30
C LYS A 54 15.65 -10.03 11.53
N ALA A 55 15.34 -10.03 10.23
CA ALA A 55 15.46 -8.85 9.35
C ALA A 55 14.30 -7.87 9.48
N SER A 56 13.21 -8.30 10.11
CA SER A 56 11.93 -7.60 10.08
C SER A 56 11.44 -7.10 11.44
N VAL A 57 12.22 -7.25 12.52
CA VAL A 57 11.74 -6.96 13.87
C VAL A 57 12.80 -6.26 14.72
N ALA A 58 12.50 -5.04 15.15
CA ALA A 58 13.20 -4.41 16.27
C ALA A 58 12.77 -5.11 17.58
N ASP A 59 13.71 -5.37 18.48
CA ASP A 59 13.44 -6.02 19.77
C ASP A 59 12.26 -5.34 20.48
N ALA A 60 11.25 -6.15 20.82
CA ALA A 60 9.97 -5.65 21.28
C ALA A 60 10.10 -5.04 22.68
N ASN A 61 9.97 -3.72 22.78
CA ASN A 61 9.77 -3.03 24.06
C ASN A 61 8.43 -3.44 24.70
N LEU A 62 8.32 -3.34 26.03
CA LEU A 62 7.13 -3.76 26.81
C LEU A 62 5.81 -3.14 26.28
N PHE A 63 5.86 -1.89 25.80
CA PHE A 63 4.74 -1.20 25.15
C PHE A 63 4.30 -1.89 23.84
N VAL A 64 5.26 -2.36 23.04
CA VAL A 64 5.02 -3.09 21.77
C VAL A 64 4.46 -4.48 22.06
N ALA A 65 4.87 -5.13 23.15
CA ALA A 65 4.35 -6.44 23.54
C ALA A 65 2.86 -6.39 23.91
N ILE A 66 2.44 -5.41 24.72
CA ILE A 66 1.03 -5.22 25.09
C ILE A 66 0.19 -4.83 23.87
N TRP A 67 0.70 -3.89 23.06
CA TRP A 67 0.01 -3.47 21.84
C TRP A 67 -0.13 -4.62 20.84
N ARG A 68 0.91 -5.43 20.69
CA ARG A 68 0.89 -6.65 19.89
C ARG A 68 -0.18 -7.59 20.42
N ASP A 69 -0.21 -7.94 21.69
CA ASP A 69 -1.11 -9.03 22.11
C ASP A 69 -2.59 -8.63 22.10
N VAL A 70 -2.91 -7.35 22.27
CA VAL A 70 -4.29 -6.83 22.17
C VAL A 70 -4.71 -6.56 20.72
N PHE A 71 -3.88 -5.85 19.95
CA PHE A 71 -4.27 -5.37 18.62
C PHE A 71 -3.80 -6.28 17.49
N ARG A 72 -2.91 -7.26 17.70
CA ARG A 72 -2.43 -8.17 16.64
C ARG A 72 -3.54 -8.87 15.87
N PRO A 73 -4.62 -9.42 16.47
CA PRO A 73 -5.67 -10.04 15.66
C PRO A 73 -6.39 -9.02 14.77
N TYR A 74 -6.61 -7.80 15.26
CA TYR A 74 -7.22 -6.72 14.48
C TYR A 74 -6.28 -6.19 13.39
N TYR A 75 -5.05 -5.84 13.78
CA TYR A 75 -4.01 -5.37 12.87
C TYR A 75 -3.71 -6.42 11.80
N ARG A 76 -3.67 -7.71 12.15
CA ARG A 76 -3.51 -8.79 11.19
C ARG A 76 -4.67 -8.82 10.19
N ARG A 77 -5.92 -8.74 10.66
CA ARG A 77 -7.09 -8.72 9.77
C ARG A 77 -7.10 -7.49 8.85
N VAL A 78 -6.75 -6.30 9.34
CA VAL A 78 -6.68 -5.07 8.55
C VAL A 78 -5.49 -5.12 7.58
N ARG A 79 -4.33 -5.57 8.03
CA ARG A 79 -3.13 -5.68 7.20
C ARG A 79 -3.29 -6.73 6.10
N GLU A 80 -3.78 -7.91 6.44
CA GLU A 80 -3.94 -9.01 5.48
C GLU A 80 -5.18 -8.83 4.59
N GLY A 81 -6.24 -8.20 5.10
CA GLY A 81 -7.50 -8.04 4.37
C GLY A 81 -7.69 -6.71 3.63
N ALA A 82 -7.19 -5.59 4.18
CA ALA A 82 -7.40 -4.25 3.63
C ALA A 82 -6.12 -3.59 3.09
N HIS A 83 -4.94 -3.98 3.60
CA HIS A 83 -3.64 -3.48 3.14
C HIS A 83 -2.77 -4.60 2.56
N THR A 84 -3.30 -5.25 1.52
CA THR A 84 -2.62 -6.34 0.80
C THR A 84 -1.26 -5.92 0.21
N GLY A 85 -1.02 -4.62 0.07
CA GLY A 85 0.19 -4.05 -0.56
C GLY A 85 0.22 -4.25 -2.07
N VAL A 86 -0.86 -4.78 -2.66
CA VAL A 86 -1.01 -4.96 -4.09
C VAL A 86 -1.62 -3.68 -4.68
N LEU A 87 -0.92 -3.09 -5.64
CA LEU A 87 -1.31 -1.81 -6.25
C LEU A 87 -2.68 -1.88 -6.95
N SER A 88 -3.05 -3.02 -7.53
CA SER A 88 -4.38 -3.21 -8.15
C SER A 88 -5.51 -3.09 -7.15
N ASP A 89 -5.35 -3.64 -5.94
CA ASP A 89 -6.39 -3.61 -4.91
C ASP A 89 -6.62 -2.17 -4.44
N TRP A 90 -5.54 -1.41 -4.27
CA TRP A 90 -5.61 0.01 -3.94
C TRP A 90 -6.32 0.83 -5.04
N LEU A 91 -5.99 0.58 -6.32
CA LEU A 91 -6.61 1.26 -7.45
C LEU A 91 -8.12 1.01 -7.51
N MET A 92 -8.55 -0.24 -7.28
CA MET A 92 -9.97 -0.60 -7.22
C MET A 92 -10.69 0.19 -6.12
N TRP A 93 -10.15 0.23 -4.90
CA TRP A 93 -10.73 1.01 -3.80
C TRP A 93 -10.78 2.51 -4.12
N MET A 94 -9.77 3.05 -4.78
CA MET A 94 -9.74 4.46 -5.17
C MET A 94 -10.80 4.78 -6.22
N VAL A 95 -11.05 3.89 -7.19
CA VAL A 95 -12.14 4.04 -8.18
C VAL A 95 -13.50 4.05 -7.48
N LEU A 96 -13.74 3.13 -6.55
CA LEU A 96 -14.99 3.10 -5.76
C LEU A 96 -15.18 4.37 -4.95
N PHE A 97 -14.11 4.86 -4.32
CA PHE A 97 -14.13 6.11 -3.56
C PHE A 97 -14.46 7.33 -4.44
N LEU A 98 -13.78 7.46 -5.59
CA LEU A 98 -14.04 8.54 -6.55
C LEU A 98 -15.48 8.50 -7.07
N ALA A 99 -15.99 7.32 -7.42
CA ALA A 99 -17.37 7.15 -7.88
C ALA A 99 -18.40 7.56 -6.82
N LEU A 100 -18.16 7.17 -5.56
CA LEU A 100 -19.03 7.53 -4.44
C LEU A 100 -19.05 9.05 -4.21
N VAL A 101 -17.88 9.67 -4.11
CA VAL A 101 -17.77 11.12 -3.85
C VAL A 101 -18.36 11.93 -5.00
N ALA A 102 -18.12 11.51 -6.25
CA ALA A 102 -18.73 12.14 -7.42
C ALA A 102 -20.26 12.02 -7.40
N ALA A 103 -20.81 10.85 -7.09
CA ALA A 103 -22.26 10.65 -6.98
C ALA A 103 -22.89 11.54 -5.89
N LEU A 104 -22.23 11.69 -4.74
CA LEU A 104 -22.68 12.58 -3.67
C LEU A 104 -22.59 14.06 -4.07
N ALA A 105 -21.52 14.47 -4.75
CA ALA A 105 -21.36 15.84 -5.23
C ALA A 105 -22.43 16.20 -6.28
N LEU A 106 -22.77 15.27 -7.18
CA LEU A 106 -23.80 15.45 -8.20
C LEU A 106 -25.22 15.34 -7.64
N GLY A 107 -25.46 14.47 -6.65
CA GLY A 107 -26.77 14.28 -6.01
C GLY A 107 -27.14 15.38 -5.00
N CYS A 108 -26.18 16.19 -4.57
CA CYS A 108 -26.38 17.38 -3.75
C CYS A 108 -26.35 18.70 -4.55
N ALA A 109 -26.21 18.64 -5.88
CA ALA A 109 -26.31 19.82 -6.73
C ALA A 109 -27.81 20.24 -6.84
N PRO A 110 -28.18 21.50 -6.51
CA PRO A 110 -29.54 21.98 -6.70
C PRO A 110 -29.95 22.05 -8.18
#